data_AF-A0A9W8QW68-F1
#
_entry.id   AF-A0A9W8QW68-F1
#
_cell.length_a   1.000
_cell.length_b   1.000
_cell.length_c   1.000
_cell.angle_alpha   90.00
_cell.angle_beta   90.00
_cell.angle_gamma   90.00
#
_symmetry.space_group_name_H-M   'P 1'
#
loop_
_entity.id
_entity.type
_entity.pdbx_description
1 polymer ?
#
loop_
_entity_poly.entity_id
_entity_poly.type
_entity_poly.pdbx_seq_one_letter_code
_entity_poly.pdbx_strand_id
1 'polypeptide(L)'
;MDFPNVDLNLRWQDQNVVKKDGQWTVDGRPTVGVAVSHVHHPPNIPGQTWLGLTITAPVNAATPPHTHAGAAVVATVIRGHVLNQMVHAHVDPATGETRSHDSGAKIYGPGESWYEAPGCHHVRSETVGDEECVFIANLIVSTDTFKGLDVKSRTPEDDLAKILRVVIIDKEVEEQQAAAAQQ
;
A
#
# COMPACT_ATOMS: atom_id res chain seq x y z
N MET A 1 24.72 -1.82 -5.51
CA MET A 1 24.78 -1.33 -4.13
C MET A 1 24.33 -2.49 -3.26
N ASP A 2 25.07 -2.82 -2.19
CA ASP A 2 24.69 -3.90 -1.28
C ASP A 2 23.85 -3.32 -0.14
N PHE A 3 22.79 -4.02 0.24
CA PHE A 3 21.79 -3.52 1.19
C PHE A 3 21.59 -4.54 2.31
N PRO A 4 22.44 -4.50 3.34
CA PRO A 4 22.51 -5.57 4.34
C PRO A 4 21.30 -5.64 5.27
N ASN A 5 20.42 -4.63 5.26
CA ASN A 5 19.26 -4.55 6.15
C ASN A 5 17.97 -5.11 5.54
N VAL A 6 18.05 -5.75 4.36
CA VAL A 6 16.91 -6.39 3.71
C VAL A 6 17.27 -7.81 3.24
N ASP A 7 16.37 -8.76 3.47
CA ASP A 7 16.50 -10.12 2.94
C ASP A 7 15.64 -10.28 1.68
N LEU A 8 16.28 -10.39 0.51
CA LEU A 8 15.56 -10.57 -0.76
C LEU A 8 14.84 -11.93 -0.87
N ASN A 9 15.23 -12.92 -0.04
CA ASN A 9 14.64 -14.25 -0.06
C ASN A 9 13.52 -14.43 0.98
N LEU A 10 13.27 -13.43 1.83
CA LEU A 10 12.16 -13.45 2.78
C LEU A 10 10.85 -13.62 2.02
N ARG A 11 10.10 -14.68 2.37
CA ARG A 11 8.75 -14.86 1.88
C ARG A 11 7.83 -13.93 2.65
N TRP A 12 6.96 -13.23 1.94
CA TRP A 12 6.06 -12.27 2.57
C TRP A 12 5.09 -12.94 3.56
N GLN A 13 4.76 -14.21 3.35
CA GLN A 13 3.92 -15.01 4.25
C GLN A 13 4.57 -15.28 5.61
N ASP A 14 5.89 -15.12 5.72
CA ASP A 14 6.64 -15.33 6.95
C ASP A 14 6.76 -14.04 7.78
N GLN A 15 6.21 -12.91 7.30
CA GLN A 15 6.18 -11.67 8.06
C GLN A 15 5.25 -11.80 9.28
N ASN A 16 5.78 -11.53 10.46
CA ASN A 16 4.97 -11.46 11.67
C ASN A 16 4.25 -10.09 11.73
N VAL A 17 2.93 -10.09 11.53
CA VAL A 17 2.11 -8.86 11.58
C VAL A 17 1.42 -8.77 12.94
N VAL A 18 1.64 -7.66 13.64
CA VAL A 18 1.13 -7.41 14.99
C VAL A 18 0.38 -6.08 15.06
N LYS A 19 -0.58 -5.98 15.98
CA LYS A 19 -1.30 -4.74 16.25
C LYS A 19 -0.64 -4.01 17.41
N LYS A 20 -0.13 -2.81 17.18
CA LYS A 20 0.50 -1.95 18.19
C LYS A 20 -0.19 -0.61 18.22
N ASP A 21 -0.63 -0.17 19.40
CA ASP A 21 -1.33 1.10 19.61
C ASP A 21 -2.52 1.31 18.65
N GLY A 22 -3.23 0.22 18.32
CA GLY A 22 -4.37 0.22 17.40
C GLY A 22 -4.03 0.11 15.91
N GLN A 23 -2.75 0.16 15.53
CA GLN A 23 -2.29 0.09 14.15
C GLN A 23 -1.60 -1.24 13.85
N TRP A 24 -1.86 -1.83 12.68
CA TRP A 24 -1.15 -3.01 12.20
C TRP A 24 0.24 -2.65 11.68
N THR A 25 1.25 -3.43 12.08
CA THR A 25 2.64 -3.25 11.68
C THR A 25 3.37 -4.60 11.58
N VAL A 26 4.52 -4.61 10.92
CA VAL A 26 5.42 -5.77 10.94
C VAL A 26 6.22 -5.72 12.24
N ASP A 27 6.26 -6.84 12.96
CA ASP A 27 6.85 -6.93 14.29
C ASP A 27 8.32 -6.49 14.31
N GLY A 28 8.69 -5.69 15.31
CA GLY A 28 10.01 -5.08 15.43
C GLY A 28 10.37 -4.02 14.40
N ARG A 29 9.49 -3.67 13.45
CA ARG A 29 9.75 -2.66 12.42
C ARG A 29 9.10 -1.31 12.79
N PRO A 30 9.76 -0.16 12.52
CA PRO A 30 9.14 1.15 12.64
C PRO A 30 7.94 1.32 11.71
N THR A 31 6.96 2.09 12.17
CA THR A 31 5.77 2.45 11.40
C THR A 31 6.11 3.52 10.36
N VAL A 32 5.53 3.41 9.17
CA VAL A 32 5.62 4.43 8.13
C VAL A 32 4.65 5.58 8.40
N GLY A 33 5.06 6.81 8.11
CA GLY A 33 4.17 7.97 8.05
C GLY A 33 3.48 8.03 6.69
N VAL A 34 2.16 8.26 6.68
CA VAL A 34 1.36 8.44 5.46
C VAL A 34 0.59 9.75 5.57
N ALA A 35 0.71 10.60 4.55
CA ALA A 35 -0.03 11.85 4.47
C ALA A 35 -0.68 11.98 3.10
N VAL A 36 -1.87 12.58 3.04
CA VAL A 36 -2.47 12.94 1.74
C VAL A 36 -1.61 14.06 1.13
N SER A 37 -1.18 13.91 -0.11
CA SER A 37 -0.53 14.96 -0.87
C SER A 37 -1.57 15.82 -1.56
N HIS A 38 -2.43 15.19 -2.36
CA HIS A 38 -3.42 15.86 -3.20
C HIS A 38 -4.62 14.95 -3.48
N VAL A 39 -5.74 15.57 -3.84
CA VAL A 39 -6.97 14.89 -4.26
C VAL A 39 -7.53 15.63 -5.47
N HIS A 40 -7.76 14.92 -6.57
CA HIS A 40 -8.30 15.48 -7.81
C HIS A 40 -9.41 14.59 -8.38
N HIS A 41 -10.30 15.21 -9.17
CA HIS A 41 -11.35 14.52 -9.92
C HIS A 41 -11.26 14.93 -11.39
N PRO A 42 -10.35 14.34 -12.16
CA PRO A 42 -10.13 14.75 -13.54
C PRO A 42 -11.37 14.49 -14.41
N PRO A 43 -11.81 15.45 -15.23
CA PRO A 43 -13.08 15.34 -15.98
C PRO A 43 -13.06 14.27 -17.09
N ASN A 44 -11.87 13.84 -17.54
CA ASN A 44 -11.70 12.82 -18.56
C ASN A 44 -11.71 11.37 -18.01
N ILE A 45 -11.76 11.19 -16.69
CA ILE A 45 -11.96 9.89 -16.01
C ILE A 45 -13.10 10.01 -14.98
N PRO A 46 -14.34 10.25 -15.43
CA PRO A 46 -15.48 10.47 -14.54
C PRO A 46 -15.70 9.26 -13.61
N GLY A 47 -16.11 9.53 -12.38
CA GLY A 47 -16.32 8.48 -11.36
C GLY A 47 -15.03 8.01 -10.67
N GLN A 48 -13.87 8.51 -11.08
CA GLN A 48 -12.59 8.22 -10.43
C GLN A 48 -12.08 9.42 -9.61
N THR A 49 -11.38 9.10 -8.54
CA THR A 49 -10.59 10.02 -7.72
C THR A 49 -9.11 9.73 -7.94
N TRP A 50 -8.33 10.78 -8.21
CA TRP A 50 -6.87 10.72 -8.15
C TRP A 50 -6.42 11.19 -6.76
N LEU A 51 -5.98 10.24 -5.94
CA LEU A 51 -5.44 10.48 -4.60
C LEU A 51 -3.91 10.32 -4.64
N GLY A 52 -3.18 11.35 -4.22
CA GLY A 52 -1.75 11.25 -3.96
C GLY A 52 -1.49 11.03 -2.48
N LEU A 53 -0.64 10.07 -2.15
CA LEU A 53 -0.14 9.82 -0.80
C LEU A 53 1.36 10.05 -0.75
N THR A 54 1.85 10.79 0.23
CA THR A 54 3.27 10.87 0.57
C THR A 54 3.56 9.88 1.69
N ILE A 55 4.50 8.98 1.45
CA ILE A 55 4.97 8.00 2.43
C ILE A 55 6.35 8.44 2.89
N THR A 56 6.54 8.48 4.22
CA THR A 56 7.83 8.72 4.87
C THR A 56 8.15 7.50 5.72
N ALA A 57 9.15 6.74 5.30
CA ALA A 57 9.46 5.43 5.85
C ALA A 57 10.84 5.47 6.52
N PRO A 58 10.91 5.46 7.86
CA PRO A 58 12.18 5.43 8.60
C PRO A 58 13.06 4.26 8.21
N VAL A 59 14.35 4.33 8.58
CA VAL A 59 15.29 3.20 8.44
C VAL A 59 14.68 1.95 9.08
N ASN A 60 14.75 0.83 8.37
CA ASN A 60 14.17 -0.46 8.77
C ASN A 60 12.64 -0.46 8.91
N ALA A 61 11.90 0.53 8.40
CA ALA A 61 10.45 0.44 8.37
C ALA A 61 9.98 -0.69 7.44
N ALA A 62 8.76 -1.19 7.69
CA ALA A 62 8.06 -2.07 6.77
C ALA A 62 6.55 -1.90 6.91
N THR A 63 5.81 -2.06 5.81
CA THR A 63 4.35 -2.13 5.85
C THR A 63 3.88 -3.58 5.81
N PRO A 64 2.84 -3.97 6.57
CA PRO A 64 2.21 -5.27 6.42
C PRO A 64 1.70 -5.52 4.99
N PRO A 65 1.49 -6.78 4.57
CA PRO A 65 0.77 -7.10 3.34
C PRO A 65 -0.62 -6.44 3.30
N HIS A 66 -0.96 -5.82 2.17
CA HIS A 66 -2.18 -5.05 2.01
C HIS A 66 -2.62 -4.85 0.56
N THR A 67 -3.85 -4.37 0.38
CA THR A 67 -4.41 -3.97 -0.93
C THR A 67 -4.91 -2.52 -0.93
N HIS A 68 -5.15 -1.98 -2.13
CA HIS A 68 -5.53 -0.58 -2.32
C HIS A 68 -6.96 -0.36 -2.83
N ALA A 69 -7.96 -1.09 -2.32
CA ALA A 69 -9.38 -0.90 -2.66
C ALA A 69 -9.67 -0.89 -4.18
N GLY A 70 -8.91 -1.69 -4.95
CA GLY A 70 -9.03 -1.76 -6.41
C GLY A 70 -8.39 -0.60 -7.17
N ALA A 71 -7.58 0.25 -6.51
CA ALA A 71 -6.86 1.33 -7.16
C ALA A 71 -5.80 0.83 -8.14
N ALA A 72 -5.58 1.58 -9.22
CA ALA A 72 -4.33 1.53 -9.98
C ALA A 72 -3.33 2.50 -9.33
N VAL A 73 -2.12 2.04 -9.05
CA VAL A 73 -1.12 2.84 -8.31
C VAL A 73 0.17 2.97 -9.10
N VAL A 74 0.70 4.19 -9.18
CA VAL A 74 2.11 4.43 -9.53
C VAL A 74 2.78 5.10 -8.35
N ALA A 75 3.75 4.42 -7.76
CA ALA A 75 4.56 4.97 -6.69
C ALA A 75 5.97 5.29 -7.19
N THR A 76 6.46 6.49 -6.86
CA THR A 76 7.76 7.00 -7.32
C THR A 76 8.60 7.43 -6.13
N VAL A 77 9.83 6.92 -6.06
CA VAL A 77 10.77 7.25 -4.99
C VAL A 77 11.34 8.65 -5.20
N ILE A 78 11.31 9.44 -4.13
CA ILE A 78 11.85 10.81 -4.10
C ILE A 78 13.23 10.82 -3.45
N ARG A 79 13.41 10.07 -2.36
CA ARG A 79 14.67 9.92 -1.60
C ARG A 79 14.75 8.54 -0.97
N GLY A 80 15.96 8.04 -0.72
CA GLY A 80 16.18 6.75 -0.09
C GLY A 80 15.91 5.58 -1.03
N HIS A 81 15.86 4.38 -0.47
CA HIS A 81 15.58 3.15 -1.20
C HIS A 81 14.49 2.34 -0.50
N VAL A 82 13.68 1.66 -1.29
CA VAL A 82 12.59 0.82 -0.79
C VAL A 82 12.49 -0.44 -1.63
N LEU A 83 12.35 -1.57 -0.96
CA LEU A 83 12.00 -2.84 -1.58
C LEU A 83 10.49 -2.93 -1.67
N ASN A 84 9.96 -3.25 -2.86
CA ASN A 84 8.55 -3.58 -3.03
C ASN A 84 8.38 -4.92 -3.73
N GLN A 85 7.29 -5.62 -3.40
CA GLN A 85 6.87 -6.84 -4.06
C GLN A 85 5.35 -6.86 -4.19
N MET A 86 4.90 -7.22 -5.39
CA MET A 86 3.51 -7.25 -5.77
C MET A 86 3.12 -8.66 -6.20
N VAL A 87 1.98 -9.14 -5.72
CA VAL A 87 1.30 -10.34 -6.25
C VAL A 87 0.06 -9.88 -6.98
N HIS A 88 0.04 -10.09 -8.29
CA HIS A 88 -1.06 -9.71 -9.17
C HIS A 88 -1.96 -10.91 -9.38
N ALA A 89 -3.20 -10.85 -8.88
CA ALA A 89 -4.23 -11.80 -9.27
C ALA A 89 -4.99 -11.23 -10.47
N HIS A 90 -5.06 -11.99 -11.55
CA HIS A 90 -5.89 -11.69 -12.71
C HIS A 90 -6.99 -12.74 -12.83
N VAL A 91 -8.23 -12.28 -12.81
CA VAL A 91 -9.39 -13.12 -13.12
C VAL A 91 -9.71 -12.94 -14.60
N ASP A 92 -9.65 -14.01 -15.36
CA ASP A 92 -10.09 -14.03 -16.74
C ASP A 92 -11.62 -13.76 -16.77
N PRO A 93 -12.09 -12.68 -17.40
CA PRO A 93 -13.50 -12.31 -17.37
C PRO A 93 -14.40 -13.26 -18.17
N ALA A 94 -13.84 -14.06 -19.09
CA ALA A 94 -14.58 -15.02 -19.89
C ALA A 94 -14.66 -16.41 -19.23
N THR A 95 -13.60 -16.84 -18.56
CA THR A 95 -13.52 -18.18 -17.96
C THR A 95 -13.72 -18.20 -16.45
N GLY A 96 -13.54 -17.07 -15.77
CA GLY A 96 -13.50 -16.97 -14.31
C GLY A 96 -12.22 -17.53 -13.69
N GLU A 97 -11.26 -17.99 -14.49
CA GLU A 97 -9.99 -18.52 -13.99
C GLU A 97 -9.17 -17.41 -13.32
N THR A 98 -8.70 -17.65 -12.10
CA THR A 98 -7.78 -16.73 -11.42
C THR A 98 -6.35 -17.21 -11.59
N ARG A 99 -5.49 -16.34 -12.16
CA ARG A 99 -4.04 -16.56 -12.26
C ARG A 99 -3.30 -15.55 -11.42
N SER A 100 -2.32 -16.01 -10.65
CA SER A 100 -1.47 -15.14 -9.85
C SER A 100 -0.08 -15.01 -10.47
N HIS A 101 0.43 -13.79 -10.55
CA HIS A 101 1.78 -13.46 -10.98
C HIS A 101 2.49 -12.68 -9.87
N ASP A 102 3.62 -13.19 -9.42
CA ASP A 102 4.51 -12.52 -8.47
C ASP A 102 5.50 -11.64 -9.25
N SER A 103 5.59 -10.35 -8.93
CA SER A 103 6.56 -9.43 -9.55
C SER A 103 8.02 -9.77 -9.20
N GLY A 104 8.22 -10.57 -8.15
CA GLY A 104 9.48 -10.67 -7.43
C GLY A 104 9.73 -9.42 -6.58
N ALA A 105 10.56 -9.58 -5.55
CA ALA A 105 11.00 -8.46 -4.73
C ALA A 105 12.02 -7.62 -5.49
N LYS A 106 11.79 -6.31 -5.58
CA LYS A 106 12.67 -5.38 -6.28
C LYS A 106 12.92 -4.13 -5.44
N ILE A 107 14.16 -3.65 -5.46
CA ILE A 107 14.57 -2.40 -4.82
C ILE A 107 14.42 -1.26 -5.82
N TYR A 108 13.88 -0.14 -5.35
CA TYR A 108 13.67 1.09 -6.08
C TYR A 108 14.41 2.23 -5.37
N GLY A 109 15.15 3.03 -6.13
CA GLY A 109 15.83 4.24 -5.69
C GLY A 109 15.25 5.51 -6.30
N PRO A 110 15.84 6.69 -6.03
CA PRO A 110 15.29 7.98 -6.44
C PRO A 110 15.02 8.09 -7.94
N GLY A 111 13.81 8.54 -8.30
CA GLY A 111 13.33 8.66 -9.67
C GLY A 111 12.77 7.36 -10.28
N GLU A 112 13.01 6.20 -9.65
CA GLU A 112 12.40 4.95 -10.05
C GLU A 112 10.97 4.83 -9.52
N SER A 113 10.16 4.04 -10.23
CA SER A 113 8.76 3.82 -9.89
C SER A 113 8.35 2.37 -10.09
N TRP A 114 7.26 1.98 -9.41
CA TRP A 114 6.57 0.72 -9.64
C TRP A 114 5.08 0.94 -9.88
N TYR A 115 4.47 -0.05 -10.52
CA TYR A 115 3.06 -0.07 -10.83
C TYR A 115 2.36 -1.19 -10.06
N GLU A 116 1.25 -0.85 -9.43
CA GLU A 116 0.34 -1.79 -8.80
C GLU A 116 -0.97 -1.78 -9.60
N ALA A 117 -1.26 -2.90 -10.25
CA ALA A 117 -2.49 -3.05 -11.02
C ALA A 117 -3.73 -3.06 -10.09
N PRO A 118 -4.92 -2.66 -10.57
CA PRO A 118 -6.16 -2.84 -9.82
C PRO A 118 -6.31 -4.25 -9.26
N GLY A 119 -6.52 -4.36 -7.94
CA GLY A 119 -6.65 -5.65 -7.24
C GLY A 119 -5.32 -6.35 -6.95
N CYS A 120 -4.18 -5.71 -7.24
CA CYS A 120 -2.88 -6.21 -6.83
C CYS A 120 -2.76 -6.24 -5.30
N HIS A 121 -2.06 -7.27 -4.82
CA HIS A 121 -1.67 -7.43 -3.44
C HIS A 121 -0.22 -6.94 -3.27
N HIS A 122 -0.03 -5.85 -2.53
CA HIS A 122 1.27 -5.35 -2.14
C HIS A 122 1.75 -6.12 -0.92
N VAL A 123 2.65 -7.08 -1.14
CA VAL A 123 3.00 -8.09 -0.12
C VAL A 123 4.25 -7.75 0.68
N ARG A 124 5.15 -6.93 0.13
CA ARG A 124 6.33 -6.42 0.85
C ARG A 124 6.55 -4.96 0.50
N SER A 125 6.76 -4.13 1.52
CA SER A 125 7.34 -2.80 1.38
C SER A 125 8.30 -2.58 2.55
N GLU A 126 9.59 -2.44 2.28
CA GLU A 126 10.63 -2.34 3.31
C GLU A 126 11.62 -1.22 2.98
N THR A 127 11.90 -0.34 3.93
CA THR A 127 12.96 0.67 3.74
C THR A 127 14.31 -0.02 3.72
N VAL A 128 15.10 0.30 2.69
CA VAL A 128 16.39 -0.31 2.39
C VAL A 128 17.50 0.73 2.56
N GLY A 129 18.64 0.30 3.11
CA GLY A 129 19.78 1.17 3.42
C GLY A 129 19.70 1.80 4.82
N ASP A 130 20.53 2.81 5.03
CA ASP A 130 20.74 3.51 6.31
C ASP A 130 20.10 4.91 6.35
N GLU A 131 19.28 5.24 5.36
CA GLU A 131 18.56 6.49 5.26
C GLU A 131 17.03 6.30 5.24
N GLU A 132 16.31 7.35 5.60
CA GLU A 132 14.86 7.42 5.44
C GLU A 132 14.47 7.42 3.97
N CYS A 133 13.46 6.61 3.60
CA CYS A 133 12.87 6.63 2.28
C CYS A 133 11.62 7.51 2.24
N VAL A 134 11.50 8.32 1.18
CA VAL A 134 10.30 9.10 0.89
C VAL A 134 9.85 8.79 -0.53
N PHE A 135 8.58 8.44 -0.70
CA PHE A 135 7.98 8.21 -2.02
C PHE A 135 6.56 8.76 -2.08
N ILE A 136 6.07 8.99 -3.30
CA ILE A 136 4.69 9.41 -3.55
C ILE A 136 3.97 8.29 -4.29
N ALA A 137 2.87 7.79 -3.72
CA ALA A 137 1.95 6.86 -4.37
C ALA A 137 0.78 7.65 -4.97
N ASN A 138 0.61 7.56 -6.29
CA ASN A 138 -0.52 8.12 -7.02
C ASN A 138 -1.54 7.03 -7.28
N LEU A 139 -2.70 7.13 -6.65
CA LEU A 139 -3.79 6.17 -6.74
C LEU A 139 -4.90 6.73 -7.63
N ILE A 140 -5.32 5.96 -8.61
CA ILE A 140 -6.59 6.16 -9.32
C ILE A 140 -7.57 5.14 -8.79
N VAL A 141 -8.58 5.58 -8.06
CA VAL A 141 -9.54 4.73 -7.35
C VAL A 141 -10.97 5.20 -7.58
N SER A 142 -11.95 4.31 -7.46
CA SER A 142 -13.37 4.70 -7.56
C SER A 142 -13.70 5.76 -6.52
N THR A 143 -14.40 6.82 -6.93
CA THR A 143 -14.88 7.89 -6.04
C THR A 143 -15.82 7.34 -4.95
N ASP A 144 -16.54 6.24 -5.23
CA ASP A 144 -17.43 5.61 -4.25
C ASP A 144 -16.69 5.06 -3.02
N THR A 145 -15.38 4.80 -3.15
CA THR A 145 -14.49 4.41 -2.03
C THR A 145 -14.54 5.44 -0.89
N PHE A 146 -14.75 6.72 -1.22
CA PHE A 146 -14.83 7.82 -0.26
C PHE A 146 -16.25 8.27 0.05
N LYS A 147 -17.28 7.49 -0.34
CA LYS A 147 -18.67 7.83 -0.05
C LYS A 147 -18.87 8.10 1.45
N GLY A 148 -19.48 9.24 1.75
CA GLY A 148 -19.71 9.72 3.12
C GLY A 148 -18.56 10.51 3.75
N LEU A 149 -17.42 10.68 3.06
CA LEU A 149 -16.32 11.53 3.51
C LEU A 149 -16.31 12.87 2.77
N ASP A 150 -15.87 13.94 3.44
CA ASP A 150 -15.47 15.17 2.75
C ASP A 150 -14.06 14.98 2.16
N VAL A 151 -14.01 14.59 0.89
CA VAL A 151 -12.76 14.38 0.14
C VAL A 151 -11.94 15.66 -0.05
N LYS A 152 -12.53 16.84 0.14
CA LYS A 152 -11.82 18.13 0.02
C LYS A 152 -11.22 18.60 1.33
N SER A 153 -11.80 18.18 2.47
CA SER A 153 -11.26 18.49 3.78
C SER A 153 -9.86 17.90 3.94
N ARG A 154 -8.97 18.64 4.60
CA ARG A 154 -7.56 18.27 4.86
C ARG A 154 -7.23 18.28 6.35
N THR A 155 -8.24 18.12 7.22
CA THR A 155 -7.99 17.92 8.65
C THR A 155 -7.25 16.59 8.85
N PRO A 156 -6.46 16.42 9.92
CA PRO A 156 -5.80 15.14 10.22
C PRO A 156 -6.78 13.97 10.28
N GLU A 157 -7.94 14.17 10.88
CA GLU A 157 -8.99 13.16 11.01
C GLU A 157 -9.57 12.76 9.65
N ASP A 158 -9.88 13.75 8.80
CA ASP A 158 -10.43 13.47 7.47
C ASP A 158 -9.37 12.87 6.54
N ASP A 159 -8.11 13.27 6.63
CA ASP A 159 -7.02 12.68 5.84
C ASP A 159 -6.75 11.24 6.29
N LEU A 160 -6.75 10.97 7.60
CA LEU A 160 -6.67 9.60 8.12
C LEU A 160 -7.85 8.75 7.63
N ALA A 161 -9.07 9.29 7.68
CA ALA A 161 -10.26 8.58 7.19
C ALA A 161 -10.14 8.22 5.70
N LYS A 162 -9.57 9.10 4.86
CA LYS A 162 -9.31 8.79 3.44
C LYS A 162 -8.25 7.70 3.28
N ILE A 163 -7.13 7.78 4.03
CA ILE A 163 -6.04 6.81 3.97
C ILE A 163 -6.53 5.40 4.34
N LEU A 164 -7.31 5.28 5.42
CA LEU A 164 -7.86 4.00 5.87
C LEU A 164 -8.86 3.38 4.89
N ARG A 165 -9.43 4.15 3.95
CA ARG A 165 -10.28 3.60 2.88
C ARG A 165 -9.50 2.94 1.74
N VAL A 166 -8.24 3.30 1.58
CA VAL A 166 -7.40 2.85 0.46
C VAL A 166 -6.20 2.02 0.89
N VAL A 167 -5.99 1.77 2.18
CA VAL A 167 -4.96 0.87 2.69
C VAL A 167 -5.65 -0.20 3.51
N ILE A 168 -5.92 -1.35 2.88
CA ILE A 168 -6.66 -2.46 3.48
C ILE A 168 -5.65 -3.53 3.90
N ILE A 169 -5.35 -3.59 5.19
CA ILE A 169 -4.39 -4.55 5.74
C ILE A 169 -5.01 -5.94 5.80
N ASP A 170 -4.32 -6.95 5.25
CA ASP A 170 -4.78 -8.33 5.22
C ASP A 170 -5.18 -8.84 6.61
N LYS A 171 -4.34 -8.55 7.61
CA LYS A 171 -4.57 -9.00 8.98
C LYS A 171 -5.85 -8.44 9.60
N GLU A 172 -6.23 -7.23 9.21
CA GLU A 172 -7.49 -6.64 9.65
C GLU A 172 -8.69 -7.36 9.05
N VAL A 173 -8.61 -7.68 7.76
CA VAL A 173 -9.66 -8.43 7.04
C VAL A 173 -9.82 -9.83 7.64
N GLU A 174 -8.72 -10.53 7.91
CA GLU A 174 -8.72 -11.84 8.57
C GLU A 174 -9.44 -11.79 9.93
N GLU A 175 -9.12 -10.81 10.78
CA GLU A 175 -9.76 -10.66 12.09
C GLU A 175 -11.26 -10.37 11.96
N GLN A 176 -11.65 -9.49 11.05
CA GLN A 176 -13.05 -9.15 10.80
C GLN A 176 -13.85 -10.37 10.32
N GLN A 177 -13.29 -11.16 9.41
CA GLN A 177 -13.91 -12.40 8.92
C GLN A 177 -14.02 -13.46 10.02
N ALA A 178 -12.99 -13.63 10.84
CA ALA A 178 -13.01 -14.56 11.97
C ALA A 178 -14.07 -14.17 13.01
N ALA A 179 -14.21 -12.87 13.31
CA ALA A 179 -15.24 -12.37 14.21
C ALA A 179 -16.66 -12.56 13.65
N ALA A 180 -16.85 -12.34 12.34
CA ALA A 180 -18.14 -12.55 11.68
C ALA A 180 -18.54 -14.03 11.63
N ALA A 181 -17.58 -14.95 11.46
CA ALA A 181 -17.84 -16.39 11.47
C ALA A 181 -18.20 -16.96 12.86
N GLN A 182 -18.00 -16.17 13.93
CA GLN A 182 -18.34 -16.53 15.31
C GLN A 182 -19.71 -15.99 15.75
N GLN A 183 -20.40 -15.23 14.89
CA GLN A 183 -21.75 -14.68 15.12
C GLN A 183 -22.81 -15.49 14.38
#